data_AF-A0A1A2SIH8-F1
#
_entry.id   AF-A0A1A2SIH8-F1
#
_cell.length_a   1.000
_cell.length_b   1.000
_cell.length_c   1.000
_cell.angle_alpha   90.00
_cell.angle_beta   90.00
_cell.angle_gamma   90.00
#
_symmetry.space_group_name_H-M   'P 1'
#
loop_
_entity.id
_entity.type
_entity.pdbx_description
1 polymer ?
#
loop_
_entity_poly.entity_id
_entity_poly.type
_entity_poly.pdbx_seq_one_letter_code
_entity_poly.pdbx_strand_id
1 'polypeptide(L)' 'MTDLLKQVEKATQVRRSGFDQVLAELTLHRDAATDPELRSALAWLCNAVSRFGRNPTATHAREVVMAADAVRRVPGG' A
#
# COMPACT_ATOMS: atom_id res chain seq x y z
N MET A 1 4.37 -4.36 -9.51
CA MET A 1 3.51 -4.45 -8.30
C MET A 1 4.17 -5.19 -7.15
N THR A 2 4.74 -6.37 -7.38
CA THR A 2 5.24 -7.28 -6.34
C THR A 2 6.37 -6.69 -5.48
N ASP A 3 7.30 -5.93 -6.09
CA ASP A 3 8.36 -5.23 -5.37
C ASP A 3 7.83 -4.12 -4.47
N LEU A 4 6.76 -3.46 -4.90
CA LEU A 4 6.14 -2.35 -4.17
C LEU A 4 5.43 -2.85 -2.91
N LEU A 5 4.78 -4.02 -2.99
CA LEU A 5 4.18 -4.67 -1.84
C LEU A 5 5.25 -5.14 -0.83
N LYS A 6 6.40 -5.63 -1.30
CA LYS A 6 7.54 -5.94 -0.42
C LYS A 6 8.09 -4.69 0.27
N GLN A 7 8.15 -3.56 -0.44
CA GLN A 7 8.56 -2.29 0.16
C GLN A 7 7.56 -1.80 1.22
N VAL A 8 6.25 -1.97 1.02
CA VAL A 8 5.21 -1.69 2.02
C VAL A 8 5.39 -2.56 3.28
N GLU A 9 5.60 -3.86 3.12
CA GLU A 9 5.86 -4.77 4.25
C GLU A 9 7.14 -4.38 4.99
N LYS A 10 8.21 -4.05 4.26
CA LYS A 10 9.46 -3.59 4.87
C LYS A 10 9.32 -2.24 5.57
N ALA A 11 8.54 -1.31 5.01
CA ALA A 11 8.31 0.02 5.58
C ALA A 11 7.41 -0.02 6.81
N THR A 12 6.51 -1.00 6.92
CA THR A 12 5.75 -1.24 8.17
C THR A 12 6.62 -1.85 9.28
N GLN A 13 7.66 -2.61 8.95
CA GLN A 13 8.63 -3.16 9.91
C GLN A 13 9.74 -2.18 10.32
N VAL A 14 10.34 -1.50 9.34
CA VAL A 14 11.43 -0.54 9.57
C VAL A 14 10.82 0.84 9.75
N ARG A 15 10.55 1.20 11.01
CA ARG A 15 9.86 2.45 11.33
C ARG A 15 10.58 3.64 10.66
N ARG A 16 9.83 4.29 9.76
CA ARG A 16 9.89 5.70 9.36
C ARG A 16 10.68 6.06 8.09
N SER A 17 11.85 5.49 7.80
CA SER A 17 12.70 6.06 6.74
C SER A 17 12.29 5.76 5.30
N GLY A 18 11.38 4.82 5.04
CA GLY A 18 10.92 4.46 3.68
C GLY A 18 9.44 4.67 3.41
N PHE A 19 8.69 5.22 4.37
CA PHE A 19 7.24 5.19 4.35
C PHE A 19 6.62 6.24 3.41
N ASP A 20 7.17 7.46 3.41
CA ASP A 20 6.77 8.53 2.49
C ASP A 20 7.05 8.17 1.02
N GLN A 21 8.20 7.53 0.75
CA GLN A 21 8.56 7.09 -0.60
C GLN A 21 7.58 6.03 -1.11
N VAL A 22 7.26 5.03 -0.29
CA VAL A 22 6.27 3.99 -0.62
C VAL A 22 4.89 4.59 -0.87
N LEU A 23 4.47 5.58 -0.07
CA LEU A 23 3.19 6.26 -0.28
C LEU A 23 3.16 7.06 -1.58
N ALA A 24 4.26 7.74 -1.92
CA ALA A 24 4.40 8.48 -3.18
C ALA A 24 4.33 7.54 -4.39
N GLU A 25 5.06 6.41 -4.36
CA GLU A 25 5.02 5.41 -5.43
C GLU A 25 3.62 4.79 -5.57
N LEU A 26 2.97 4.41 -4.46
CA LEU A 26 1.59 3.88 -4.46
C LEU A 26 0.60 4.86 -5.11
N THR A 27 0.74 6.15 -4.80
CA THR A 27 -0.12 7.20 -5.36
C THR A 27 0.09 7.33 -6.87
N LEU A 28 1.34 7.28 -7.32
CA LEU A 28 1.68 7.34 -8.74
C LEU A 28 1.11 6.14 -9.51
N HIS A 29 1.21 4.93 -8.95
CA HIS A 29 0.59 3.74 -9.54
C HIS A 29 -0.94 3.82 -9.56
N ARG A 30 -1.57 4.40 -8.54
CA ARG A 30 -3.03 4.58 -8.49
C ARG A 30 -3.50 5.51 -9.60
N ASP A 31 -2.77 6.59 -9.82
CA ASP A 31 -3.12 7.60 -10.82
C ASP A 31 -2.87 7.07 -12.24
N ALA A 32 -1.81 6.27 -12.42
CA ALA A 32 -1.49 5.58 -13.68
C ALA A 32 -2.38 4.36 -13.99
N ALA A 33 -2.99 3.72 -12.97
CA ALA A 33 -3.81 2.53 -13.15
C ALA A 33 -5.08 2.86 -13.95
N THR A 34 -5.22 2.34 -15.17
CA THR A 34 -6.44 2.50 -15.98
C THR A 34 -7.59 1.63 -15.48
N ASP A 35 -7.28 0.51 -14.83
CA ASP A 35 -8.24 -0.43 -14.27
C ASP A 35 -8.90 0.13 -12.98
N PRO A 36 -10.25 0.18 -12.92
CA PRO A 36 -10.97 0.72 -11.77
C PRO A 36 -10.88 -0.15 -10.50
N GLU A 37 -10.76 -1.48 -10.63
CA GLU A 37 -10.54 -2.38 -9.49
C GLU A 37 -9.13 -2.20 -8.93
N LEU A 38 -8.13 -2.12 -9.81
CA LEU A 38 -6.74 -1.87 -9.42
C LEU A 38 -6.59 -0.52 -8.73
N ARG A 39 -7.21 0.53 -9.30
CA ARG A 39 -7.21 1.88 -8.72
C ARG A 39 -7.87 1.89 -7.35
N SER A 40 -8.97 1.17 -7.16
CA SER A 40 -9.68 1.07 -5.87
C SER A 40 -8.83 0.34 -4.82
N ALA A 41 -8.19 -0.78 -5.19
CA ALA A 41 -7.31 -1.51 -4.30
C ALA A 41 -6.08 -0.68 -3.89
N LEU A 42 -5.49 0.06 -4.83
CA LEU A 42 -4.38 0.98 -4.56
C LEU A 42 -4.78 2.15 -3.67
N ALA A 43 -5.98 2.70 -3.86
CA ALA A 43 -6.53 3.75 -3.00
C ALA A 43 -6.73 3.24 -1.56
N TRP A 44 -7.22 2.01 -1.40
CA TRP A 44 -7.33 1.37 -0.10
C TRP A 44 -5.96 1.19 0.56
N LEU A 45 -4.96 0.72 -0.18
CA LEU A 45 -3.59 0.54 0.32
C LEU A 45 -2.97 1.88 0.74
N CYS A 46 -3.12 2.94 -0.05
CA CYS A 46 -2.66 4.29 0.34
C CYS A 46 -3.29 4.75 1.66
N ASN A 47 -4.59 4.54 1.84
CA ASN A 47 -5.30 4.94 3.05
C ASN A 47 -4.84 4.13 4.28
N ALA A 48 -4.67 2.81 4.15
CA ALA A 48 -4.18 1.95 5.21
C ALA A 48 -2.75 2.33 5.63
N VAL A 49 -1.89 2.58 4.65
CA VAL A 49 -0.50 3.03 4.84
C VAL A 49 -0.52 4.38 5.57
N SER A 50 -1.25 5.39 5.08
CA SER A 50 -1.35 6.70 5.74
C SER A 50 -1.81 6.60 7.22
N ARG A 51 -2.79 5.73 7.51
CA ARG A 51 -3.25 5.48 8.89
C ARG A 51 -2.16 4.85 9.77
N PHE A 52 -1.43 3.87 9.25
CA PHE A 52 -0.32 3.25 9.96
C PHE A 52 0.83 4.25 10.22
N GLY A 53 1.15 5.11 9.25
CA GLY A 53 2.16 6.15 9.41
C GLY A 53 1.82 7.17 10.51
N ARG A 54 0.52 7.50 10.66
CA ARG A 54 0.01 8.36 11.74
C ARG A 54 -0.05 7.65 13.08
N ASN A 55 -0.48 6.39 13.11
CA ASN A 55 -0.64 5.61 14.33
C ASN A 55 -0.21 4.14 14.11
N PRO A 56 1.06 3.80 14.33
CA PRO A 56 1.58 2.48 13.99
C PRO A 56 1.19 1.42 15.04
N THR A 57 -0.01 0.86 14.89
CA THR A 57 -0.57 -0.21 15.73
C THR A 57 -0.63 -1.55 14.98
N ALA A 58 -0.76 -2.66 15.72
CA ALA A 58 -0.92 -3.98 15.13
C ALA A 58 -2.18 -4.10 14.24
N THR A 59 -3.25 -3.39 14.59
CA THR A 59 -4.48 -3.34 13.77
C THR A 59 -4.21 -2.67 12.43
N HIS A 60 -3.59 -1.49 12.43
CA HIS A 60 -3.26 -0.81 11.17
C HIS A 60 -2.21 -1.56 10.35
N ALA A 61 -1.27 -2.26 10.99
CA ALA A 61 -0.34 -3.14 10.27
C ALA A 61 -1.09 -4.26 9.53
N ARG A 62 -2.08 -4.89 10.17
CA ARG A 62 -2.94 -5.90 9.53
C ARG A 62 -3.76 -5.31 8.39
N GLU A 63 -4.30 -4.10 8.56
CA GLU A 63 -5.02 -3.40 7.48
C GLU A 63 -4.12 -3.17 6.26
N VAL A 64 -2.86 -2.75 6.46
CA VAL A 64 -1.89 -2.57 5.38
C VAL A 64 -1.64 -3.89 4.64
N VAL A 65 -1.44 -4.99 5.37
CA VAL A 65 -1.24 -6.32 4.78
C VAL A 65 -2.47 -6.79 4.00
N MET A 66 -3.68 -6.57 4.51
CA MET A 66 -4.92 -6.92 3.80
C MET A 66 -5.10 -6.11 2.51
N ALA A 67 -4.85 -4.81 2.57
CA ALA A 67 -4.93 -3.95 1.39
C ALA A 67 -3.85 -4.33 0.35
N ALA A 68 -2.66 -4.72 0.81
CA ALA A 68 -1.58 -5.22 -0.03
C ALA A 68 -1.97 -6.53 -0.74
N ASP A 69 -2.59 -7.46 -0.02
CA ASP A 69 -3.12 -8.70 -0.60
C ASP A 69 -4.23 -8.45 -1.62
N ALA A 70 -5.12 -7.49 -1.36
CA ALA A 70 -6.19 -7.13 -2.29
C ALA A 70 -5.64 -6.59 -3.63
N VAL A 71 -4.63 -5.71 -3.58
CA VAL A 71 -3.91 -5.23 -4.78
C VAL A 71 -3.27 -6.39 -5.55
N ARG A 72 -2.77 -7.40 -4.82
CA ARG A 72 -2.15 -8.62 -5.38
C ARG A 72 -3.16 -9.54 -6.06
N ARG A 73 -4.39 -9.57 -5.56
CA ARG A 73 -5.50 -10.38 -6.08
C ARG A 73 -6.17 -9.76 -7.29
N VAL A 74 -6.11 -8.44 -7.47
CA VAL A 74 -6.54 -7.84 -8.73
C VAL A 74 -5.64 -8.42 -9.82
N PRO A 75 -6.19 -9.25 -10.73
CA PRO A 75 -5.41 -9.77 -11.84
C PRO A 75 -5.01 -8.56 -12.69
N GLY A 76 -3.73 -8.17 -12.62
CA GLY A 76 -3.20 -7.14 -13.50
C GLY A 76 -3.21 -7.68 -14.92
N GLY A 77 -3.91 -6.99 -15.82
CA GLY A 77 -3.78 -7.17 -17.27
C GLY A 77 -2.39 -6.84 -17.79
#